data_AF-A0A355ULU6-F1
#
_entry.id   AF-A0A355ULU6-F1
#
_cell.length_a   1.000
_cell.length_b   1.000
_cell.length_c   1.000
_cell.angle_alpha   90.00
_cell.angle_beta   90.00
_cell.angle_gamma   90.00
#
_symmetry.space_group_name_H-M   'P 1'
#
loop_
_entity.id
_entity.type
_entity.pdbx_description
1 polymer ?
#
loop_
_entity_poly.entity_id
_entity_poly.type
_entity_poly.pdbx_seq_one_letter_code
_entity_poly.pdbx_strand_id
1 'polypeptide(L)'
;MVTSLIEKKQITNITQEDALATFIAGILRSVRFGAASAHGKANMMCFNYFQDNGAFSKNKDGKYVIDFAKAKKAMESWAALIIKVEGEGDIKFATEYNDKNGVIKPELQKDLDKINSAKIPKDIRFEQGKSVLGL
;
A
#
# COMPACT_ATOMS: atom_id res chain seq x y z
N MET A 1 -3.87 -13.92 -3.67
CA MET A 1 -3.26 -15.06 -2.92
C MET A 1 -3.81 -15.18 -1.50
N VAL A 2 -3.56 -14.23 -0.59
CA VAL A 2 -3.95 -14.33 0.83
C VAL A 2 -5.45 -14.61 1.02
N THR A 3 -6.32 -13.91 0.30
CA THR A 3 -7.78 -14.15 0.33
C THR A 3 -8.14 -15.59 -0.03
N SER A 4 -7.47 -16.18 -1.03
CA SER A 4 -7.67 -17.59 -1.42
C SER A 4 -7.18 -18.57 -0.37
N LEU A 5 -6.06 -18.29 0.32
CA LEU A 5 -5.57 -19.12 1.42
C LEU A 5 -6.54 -19.13 2.60
N ILE A 6 -7.19 -17.99 2.87
CA ILE A 6 -8.25 -17.88 3.88
C ILE A 6 -9.48 -18.68 3.45
N GLU A 7 -9.93 -18.56 2.20
CA GLU A 7 -11.06 -19.34 1.65
C GLU A 7 -10.82 -20.85 1.73
N LYS A 8 -9.58 -21.28 1.47
CA LYS A 8 -9.15 -22.68 1.57
C LYS A 8 -8.89 -23.15 3.01
N LYS A 9 -9.14 -22.31 4.02
CA LYS A 9 -8.86 -22.60 5.44
C LYS A 9 -7.40 -22.96 5.73
N GLN A 10 -6.46 -22.48 4.90
CA GLN A 10 -5.02 -22.62 5.15
C GLN A 10 -4.48 -21.50 6.04
N ILE A 11 -5.14 -20.35 6.05
CA ILE A 11 -4.99 -19.29 7.05
C ILE A 11 -6.32 -19.22 7.81
N THR A 12 -6.29 -19.40 9.13
CA THR A 12 -7.50 -19.62 9.94
C THR A 12 -7.74 -18.59 11.04
N ASN A 13 -6.76 -17.75 11.34
CA ASN A 13 -6.78 -16.82 12.46
C ASN A 13 -7.15 -15.37 12.08
N ILE A 14 -7.44 -15.11 10.81
CA ILE A 14 -7.85 -13.80 10.29
C ILE A 14 -8.92 -13.95 9.21
N THR A 15 -9.71 -12.91 9.02
CA THR A 15 -10.67 -12.81 7.91
C THR A 15 -10.04 -12.17 6.67
N GLN A 16 -10.73 -12.23 5.53
CA GLN A 16 -10.32 -11.48 4.33
C GLN A 16 -10.33 -9.97 4.58
N GLU A 17 -11.28 -9.49 5.39
CA GLU A 17 -11.40 -8.07 5.75
C GLU A 17 -10.22 -7.62 6.59
N ASP A 18 -9.77 -8.43 7.57
CA ASP A 18 -8.56 -8.15 8.35
C ASP A 18 -7.33 -8.04 7.46
N ALA A 19 -7.18 -8.95 6.50
CA ALA A 19 -6.08 -8.94 5.54
C ALA A 19 -6.10 -7.70 4.65
N LEU A 20 -7.28 -7.34 4.11
CA LEU A 20 -7.45 -6.15 3.27
C LEU A 20 -7.22 -4.86 4.05
N ALA A 21 -7.77 -4.76 5.26
CA ALA A 21 -7.60 -3.59 6.12
C ALA A 21 -6.14 -3.37 6.50
N THR A 22 -5.45 -4.44 6.90
CA THR A 22 -4.03 -4.39 7.25
C THR A 22 -3.17 -4.04 6.04
N PHE A 23 -3.49 -4.58 4.86
CA PHE A 23 -2.77 -4.24 3.63
C PHE A 23 -2.93 -2.76 3.26
N ILE A 24 -4.17 -2.24 3.21
CA ILE A 24 -4.45 -0.84 2.85
C ILE A 24 -3.82 0.12 3.87
N ALA A 25 -3.92 -0.18 5.17
CA ALA A 25 -3.22 0.59 6.19
C ALA A 25 -1.70 0.49 6.05
N GLY A 26 -1.19 -0.69 5.69
CA GLY A 26 0.23 -0.95 5.45
C GLY A 26 0.81 -0.16 4.28
N ILE A 27 0.03 0.10 3.23
CA ILE A 27 0.43 0.97 2.12
C ILE A 27 0.81 2.35 2.66
N LEU A 28 0.01 2.96 3.54
CA LEU A 28 0.30 4.27 4.12
C LEU A 28 1.65 4.30 4.88
N ARG A 29 2.08 3.18 5.47
CA ARG A 29 3.43 3.07 6.03
C ARG A 29 4.48 3.05 4.92
N SER A 30 4.30 2.22 3.90
CA SER A 30 5.27 2.05 2.81
C SER A 30 5.49 3.33 2.00
N VAL A 31 4.45 4.12 1.78
CA VAL A 31 4.55 5.33 0.97
C VAL A 31 5.34 6.44 1.64
N ARG A 32 5.47 6.38 2.97
CA ARG A 32 6.32 7.31 3.72
C ARG A 32 7.77 7.20 3.28
N PHE A 33 8.26 6.00 2.89
CA PHE A 33 9.62 5.83 2.33
C PHE A 33 9.87 6.69 1.08
N GLY A 34 8.80 7.16 0.44
CA GLY A 34 8.82 8.18 -0.58
C GLY A 34 8.97 7.61 -1.99
N ALA A 35 8.57 8.43 -2.97
CA ALA A 35 8.59 8.10 -4.39
C ALA A 35 10.01 7.98 -4.99
N ALA A 36 11.07 8.18 -4.20
CA ALA A 36 12.44 7.94 -4.65
C ALA A 36 12.80 6.44 -4.70
N SER A 37 12.08 5.59 -3.96
CA SER A 37 12.30 4.14 -3.95
C SER A 37 11.36 3.41 -4.90
N ALA A 38 11.83 2.34 -5.54
CA ALA A 38 10.98 1.49 -6.38
C ALA A 38 9.79 0.92 -5.60
N HIS A 39 10.02 0.48 -4.36
CA HIS A 39 8.96 -0.02 -3.48
C HIS A 39 7.96 1.09 -3.12
N GLY A 40 8.44 2.31 -2.83
CA GLY A 40 7.59 3.46 -2.58
C GLY A 40 6.71 3.80 -3.79
N LYS A 41 7.29 3.90 -5.00
CA LYS A 41 6.53 4.15 -6.24
C LYS A 41 5.47 3.08 -6.50
N ALA A 42 5.81 1.80 -6.33
CA ALA A 42 4.86 0.70 -6.49
C ALA A 42 3.67 0.81 -5.52
N ASN A 43 3.93 1.13 -4.25
CA ASN A 43 2.87 1.36 -3.27
C ASN A 43 2.05 2.62 -3.57
N MET A 44 2.65 3.65 -4.20
CA MET A 44 1.91 4.84 -4.67
C MET A 44 0.97 4.55 -5.82
N MET A 45 1.40 3.77 -6.80
CA MET A 45 0.51 3.29 -7.85
C MET A 45 -0.65 2.48 -7.27
N CYS A 46 -0.36 1.56 -6.35
CA CYS A 46 -1.40 0.75 -5.70
C CYS A 46 -2.38 1.60 -4.87
N PHE A 47 -1.86 2.55 -4.07
CA PHE A 47 -2.69 3.48 -3.29
C PHE A 47 -3.63 4.28 -4.19
N ASN A 48 -3.06 4.90 -5.24
CA ASN A 48 -3.80 5.75 -6.16
C ASN A 48 -4.85 4.93 -6.92
N TYR A 49 -4.51 3.73 -7.39
CA TYR A 49 -5.46 2.83 -8.04
C TYR A 49 -6.62 2.45 -7.12
N PHE A 50 -6.34 2.13 -5.86
CA PHE A 50 -7.37 1.76 -4.88
C PHE A 50 -8.28 2.96 -4.57
N GLN A 51 -7.71 4.15 -4.42
CA GLN A 51 -8.47 5.38 -4.23
C GLN A 51 -9.38 5.66 -5.43
N ASP A 52 -8.84 5.60 -6.65
CA ASP A 52 -9.57 5.89 -7.88
C ASP A 52 -10.69 4.86 -8.16
N ASN A 53 -10.55 3.63 -7.64
CA ASN A 53 -11.59 2.58 -7.69
C ASN A 53 -12.52 2.57 -6.46
N GLY A 54 -12.40 3.53 -5.55
CA GLY A 54 -13.27 3.66 -4.39
C GLY A 54 -13.11 2.54 -3.36
N ALA A 55 -11.96 1.86 -3.32
CA ALA A 55 -11.65 0.85 -2.31
C ALA A 55 -11.67 1.43 -0.89
N PHE A 56 -11.40 2.71 -0.76
CA PHE A 56 -11.56 3.46 0.48
C PHE A 56 -11.95 4.91 0.19
N SER A 57 -12.46 5.57 1.23
CA SER A 57 -12.80 6.99 1.26
C SER A 57 -12.36 7.60 2.59
N LYS A 58 -12.59 8.89 2.80
CA LYS A 58 -12.43 9.52 4.12
C LYS A 58 -13.77 9.90 4.71
N ASN A 59 -13.96 9.64 5.99
CA ASN A 59 -15.10 10.15 6.75
C ASN A 59 -14.89 11.63 7.14
N LYS A 60 -15.88 12.22 7.82
CA LYS A 60 -15.86 13.62 8.27
C LYS A 60 -14.71 13.94 9.24
N ASP A 61 -14.22 12.93 9.98
CA ASP A 61 -13.09 13.06 10.91
C ASP A 61 -11.73 12.90 10.21
N GLY A 62 -11.73 12.69 8.88
CA GLY A 62 -10.53 12.45 8.09
C GLY A 62 -9.94 11.05 8.25
N LYS A 63 -10.67 10.09 8.82
CA LYS A 63 -10.26 8.68 8.90
C LYS A 63 -10.60 7.97 7.60
N TYR A 64 -9.72 7.07 7.18
CA TYR A 64 -9.98 6.18 6.05
C TYR A 64 -11.05 5.16 6.41
N VAL A 65 -12.01 4.97 5.50
CA VAL A 65 -13.08 3.98 5.59
C VAL A 65 -13.01 3.10 4.36
N ILE A 66 -12.88 1.80 4.57
CA ILE A 66 -12.72 0.80 3.51
C ILE A 66 -14.11 0.32 3.05
N ASP A 67 -14.31 0.27 1.75
CA ASP A 67 -15.41 -0.46 1.11
C ASP A 67 -14.85 -1.82 0.70
N PHE A 68 -15.06 -2.86 1.53
CA PHE A 68 -14.41 -4.17 1.33
C PHE A 68 -14.77 -4.84 0.01
N ALA A 69 -15.99 -4.62 -0.49
CA ALA A 69 -16.40 -5.15 -1.79
C ALA A 69 -15.62 -4.47 -2.93
N LYS A 70 -15.48 -3.14 -2.90
CA LYS A 70 -14.68 -2.41 -3.88
C LYS A 70 -13.19 -2.66 -3.71
N ALA A 71 -12.69 -2.80 -2.48
CA ALA A 71 -11.30 -3.11 -2.19
C ALA A 71 -10.87 -4.47 -2.75
N LYS A 72 -11.72 -5.50 -2.60
CA LYS A 72 -11.48 -6.82 -3.21
C LYS A 72 -11.43 -6.72 -4.74
N LYS A 73 -12.40 -6.03 -5.36
CA LYS A 73 -12.42 -5.82 -6.82
C LYS A 73 -11.20 -5.05 -7.31
N ALA A 74 -10.82 -3.97 -6.63
CA ALA A 74 -9.64 -3.16 -6.97
C ALA A 74 -8.35 -3.96 -6.83
N MET A 75 -8.23 -4.82 -5.82
CA MET A 75 -7.09 -5.72 -5.67
C MET A 75 -6.97 -6.70 -6.85
N GLU A 76 -8.09 -7.33 -7.23
CA GLU A 76 -8.13 -8.29 -8.34
C GLU A 76 -7.80 -7.61 -9.68
N SER A 77 -8.40 -6.45 -9.96
CA SER A 77 -8.16 -5.72 -11.21
C SER A 77 -6.77 -5.08 -11.28
N TRP A 78 -6.21 -4.65 -10.14
CA TRP A 78 -4.83 -4.16 -10.06
C TRP A 78 -3.82 -5.27 -10.37
N ALA A 79 -4.00 -6.45 -9.75
CA ALA A 79 -3.14 -7.60 -10.03
C ALA A 79 -3.24 -8.05 -11.50
N ALA A 80 -4.46 -8.10 -12.05
CA ALA A 80 -4.67 -8.44 -13.46
C ALA A 80 -3.98 -7.45 -14.41
N LEU A 81 -4.03 -6.15 -14.12
CA LEU A 81 -3.34 -5.13 -14.91
C LEU A 81 -1.82 -5.34 -14.89
N ILE A 82 -1.22 -5.52 -13.70
CA ILE A 82 0.23 -5.75 -13.57
C ILE A 82 0.64 -7.00 -14.35
N ILE A 83 -0.03 -8.14 -14.11
CA ILE A 83 0.32 -9.42 -14.75
C ILE A 83 0.20 -9.32 -16.28
N LYS A 84 -0.83 -8.63 -16.77
CA LYS A 84 -1.00 -8.41 -18.21
C LYS A 84 0.16 -7.62 -18.79
N VAL A 85 0.49 -6.47 -18.20
CA VAL A 85 1.57 -5.58 -18.68
C VAL A 85 2.92 -6.29 -18.64
N GLU A 86 3.21 -7.01 -17.57
CA GLU A 86 4.43 -7.81 -17.42
C GLU A 86 4.48 -8.95 -18.45
N GLY A 87 3.36 -9.65 -18.68
CA GLY A 87 3.25 -10.75 -19.64
C GLY A 87 3.34 -10.29 -21.10
N GLU A 88 2.84 -9.10 -21.43
CA GLU A 88 2.95 -8.50 -22.76
C GLU A 88 4.30 -7.80 -22.99
N GLY A 89 5.08 -7.56 -21.91
CA GLY A 89 6.32 -6.79 -21.99
C GLY A 89 6.09 -5.33 -22.40
N ASP A 90 4.94 -4.75 -22.06
CA ASP A 90 4.59 -3.38 -22.45
C ASP A 90 5.30 -2.34 -21.59
N ILE A 91 6.58 -2.14 -21.89
CA ILE A 91 7.47 -1.18 -21.21
C ILE A 91 6.94 0.25 -21.33
N LYS A 92 6.32 0.59 -22.48
CA LYS A 92 5.80 1.94 -22.72
C LYS A 92 4.67 2.23 -21.74
N PHE A 93 3.66 1.35 -21.68
CA PHE A 93 2.57 1.49 -20.73
C PHE A 93 3.09 1.51 -19.29
N ALA A 94 4.00 0.59 -18.93
CA ALA A 94 4.54 0.52 -17.57
C ALA A 94 5.22 1.84 -17.15
N THR A 95 5.99 2.46 -18.05
CA THR A 95 6.69 3.72 -17.81
C THR A 95 5.69 4.88 -17.65
N GLU A 96 4.77 5.03 -18.60
CA GLU A 96 3.75 6.10 -18.55
C GLU A 96 2.85 5.97 -17.32
N TYR A 97 2.46 4.74 -16.98
CA TYR A 97 1.64 4.46 -15.81
C TYR A 97 2.38 4.78 -14.51
N ASN A 98 3.66 4.41 -14.41
CA ASN A 98 4.51 4.74 -13.28
C ASN A 98 4.65 6.25 -13.09
N ASP A 99 4.92 7.00 -14.16
CA ASP A 99 5.15 8.45 -14.05
C ASP A 99 3.87 9.19 -13.67
N LYS A 100 2.72 8.71 -14.16
CA LYS A 100 1.41 9.31 -13.84
C LYS A 100 0.90 8.93 -12.45
N ASN A 101 1.08 7.68 -12.03
CA ASN A 101 0.40 7.13 -10.84
C ASN A 101 1.34 6.83 -9.67
N GLY A 102 2.66 6.89 -9.86
CA GLY A 102 3.67 6.69 -8.81
C GLY A 102 3.95 7.93 -7.95
N VAL A 103 3.05 8.92 -7.97
CA VAL A 103 3.24 10.24 -7.34
C VAL A 103 2.38 10.40 -6.08
N ILE A 104 2.85 11.22 -5.14
CA ILE A 104 2.08 11.62 -3.95
C ILE A 104 1.09 12.72 -4.37
N LYS A 105 -0.22 12.42 -4.33
CA LYS A 105 -1.28 13.42 -4.57
C LYS A 105 -1.37 14.40 -3.37
N PRO A 106 -1.82 15.65 -3.58
CA PRO A 106 -1.88 16.67 -2.52
C PRO A 106 -2.68 16.27 -1.29
N GLU A 107 -3.74 15.48 -1.48
CA GLU A 107 -4.56 15.01 -0.37
C GLU A 107 -3.77 14.06 0.56
N LEU A 108 -3.06 13.09 -0.02
CA LEU A 108 -2.22 12.17 0.73
C LEU A 108 -1.06 12.90 1.41
N GLN A 109 -0.45 13.88 0.73
CA GLN A 109 0.63 14.68 1.33
C GLN A 109 0.19 15.31 2.66
N LYS A 110 -1.04 15.86 2.72
CA LYS A 110 -1.58 16.42 3.97
C LYS A 110 -1.69 15.38 5.09
N ASP A 111 -2.01 14.13 4.77
CA ASP A 111 -2.06 13.07 5.79
C ASP A 111 -0.66 12.64 6.24
N LEU A 112 0.29 12.56 5.32
CA LEU A 112 1.69 12.30 5.63
C LEU A 112 2.28 13.40 6.53
N ASP A 113 1.91 14.67 6.28
CA ASP A 113 2.32 15.81 7.10
C ASP A 113 1.76 15.73 8.52
N LYS A 114 0.51 15.26 8.70
CA LYS A 114 -0.07 14.99 10.03
C LYS A 114 0.72 13.91 10.77
N ILE A 115 1.07 12.82 10.09
CA ILE A 115 1.87 11.71 10.67
C ILE A 115 3.25 12.22 11.10
N ASN A 116 3.90 13.03 10.27
CA ASN A 116 5.21 13.60 10.57
C ASN A 116 5.13 14.61 11.73
N SER A 117 4.09 15.45 11.76
CA SER A 117 3.85 16.40 12.86
C SER A 117 3.58 15.70 14.19
N ALA A 118 2.93 14.52 14.16
CA ALA A 118 2.73 13.66 15.31
C ALA A 118 3.99 12.90 15.75
N LYS A 119 5.13 13.11 15.08
CA LYS A 119 6.43 12.47 15.36
C LYS A 119 6.38 10.94 15.35
N ILE A 120 5.47 10.35 14.56
CA ILE A 120 5.40 8.89 14.41
C ILE A 120 6.66 8.43 13.67
N PRO A 121 7.46 7.49 14.21
CA PRO A 121 8.65 7.00 13.53
C PRO A 121 8.33 6.39 12.17
N LYS A 122 9.27 6.54 11.23
CA LYS A 122 9.12 6.04 9.86
C LYS A 122 9.44 4.55 9.76
N ASP A 123 10.52 4.16 10.43
CA ASP A 123 11.04 2.83 10.50
C ASP A 123 11.85 2.68 11.80
N ILE A 124 12.44 1.50 12.00
CA ILE A 124 13.24 1.17 13.18
C ILE A 124 14.73 1.31 12.90
N ARG A 125 15.50 1.64 13.94
CA ARG A 125 16.96 1.46 13.96
C ARG A 125 17.25 0.29 14.89
N PHE A 126 17.82 -0.78 14.35
CA PHE A 126 18.22 -1.92 15.17
C PHE A 126 19.63 -1.71 15.71
N GLU A 127 19.76 -1.63 17.03
CA GLU A 127 21.05 -1.48 17.71
C GLU A 127 21.64 -2.88 18.00
N GLN A 128 22.73 -3.22 17.32
CA GLN A 128 23.34 -4.54 17.36
C GLN A 128 24.87 -4.46 17.25
N GLY A 129 25.58 -5.52 17.62
CA GLY A 129 27.03 -5.66 17.51
C GLY A 129 27.72 -5.93 18.84
N LYS A 130 29.02 -6.26 18.80
CA LYS A 130 29.81 -6.60 20.00
C LYS A 130 29.81 -5.49 21.05
N SER A 131 29.89 -4.24 20.62
CA SER A 131 29.79 -3.06 21.50
C SER A 131 28.47 -2.96 22.26
N VAL A 132 27.37 -3.46 21.70
CA VAL A 132 26.06 -3.53 22.38
C VAL A 132 26.02 -4.69 23.37
N LEU A 133 26.80 -5.74 23.12
CA LEU A 133 26.92 -6.93 23.98
C LEU A 133 27.99 -6.79 25.08
N GLY A 134 28.75 -5.69 25.10
CA GLY A 134 29.88 -5.51 26.02
C GLY A 134 31.10 -6.39 25.70
N LEU A 135 31.26 -6.77 24.42
CA LEU A 135 32.35 -7.61 23.88
C LEU A 135 33.32 -6.83 22.99
#